data_AF-A0A2N1TN06-F1
#
_entry.id   AF-A0A2N1TN06-F1
#
_cell.length_a   1.000
_cell.length_b   1.000
_cell.length_c   1.000
_cell.angle_alpha   90.00
_cell.angle_beta   90.00
_cell.angle_gamma   90.00
#
_symmetry.space_group_name_H-M   'P 1'
#
loop_
_entity.id
_entity.type
_entity.pdbx_description
1 polymer ?
#
loop_
_entity_poly.entity_id
_entity_poly.type
_entity_poly.pdbx_seq_one_letter_code
_entity_poly.pdbx_strand_id
1 'polypeptide(L)'
;MKKIIFFLIAILAITGCSRTSSYIYEIKSSSPTVKSTSPRFSFDKSHLVDGDTKTSWQIRTAKGGVGEWLELKLKEPMDISEIVISNGFQLKDPEFGDLYFLNSRLRKVSICGDDTKCADFNIIDTKENIHLAVNFKKVMDIKIVIKDIYTGSRWPQDLAVGEIKLVKEKSVVEILLSVLAIAGVLAGLVFFIKSYMKKS
;
A
#
# COMPACT_ATOMS: atom_id res chain seq x y z
N MET A 1 34.29 16.68 -5.55
CA MET A 1 32.91 17.08 -5.17
C MET A 1 31.83 16.12 -5.69
N LYS A 2 31.79 15.76 -6.99
CA LYS A 2 30.78 14.83 -7.54
C LYS A 2 30.73 13.41 -6.93
N LYS A 3 31.86 12.85 -6.49
CA LYS A 3 31.93 11.47 -5.94
C LYS A 3 31.41 11.33 -4.49
N ILE A 4 31.38 12.41 -3.71
CA ILE A 4 31.00 12.39 -2.28
C ILE A 4 29.49 12.66 -2.11
N ILE A 5 28.91 13.50 -2.98
CA ILE A 5 27.46 13.71 -3.05
C ILE A 5 26.72 12.42 -3.41
N PHE A 6 27.31 11.57 -4.27
CA PHE A 6 26.77 10.25 -4.60
C PHE A 6 26.74 9.28 -3.39
N PHE A 7 27.67 9.40 -2.45
CA PHE A 7 27.79 8.48 -1.31
C PHE A 7 26.80 8.82 -0.18
N LEU A 8 26.49 10.11 0.02
CA LEU A 8 25.50 10.57 1.02
C LEU A 8 24.05 10.31 0.58
N ILE A 9 23.75 10.40 -0.71
CA ILE A 9 22.42 10.04 -1.26
C ILE A 9 22.19 8.51 -1.16
N ALA A 10 23.26 7.71 -1.25
CA ALA A 10 23.16 6.25 -1.15
C ALA A 10 22.84 5.76 0.28
N ILE A 11 23.29 6.46 1.33
CA ILE A 11 23.10 6.01 2.74
C ILE A 11 21.70 6.38 3.28
N LEU A 12 21.10 7.48 2.83
CA LEU A 12 19.71 7.84 3.17
C LEU A 12 18.65 6.94 2.50
N ALA A 13 19.03 6.16 1.47
CA ALA A 13 18.15 5.23 0.77
C ALA A 13 18.05 3.82 1.42
N ILE A 14 18.80 3.54 2.49
CA ILE A 14 18.92 2.19 3.10
C ILE A 14 17.93 1.98 4.26
N THR A 15 17.17 3.00 4.68
CA THR A 15 16.00 2.76 5.56
C THR A 15 14.88 2.16 4.72
N GLY A 16 14.95 0.84 4.60
CA GLY A 16 14.26 0.05 3.60
C GLY A 16 12.77 0.38 3.50
N CYS A 17 12.37 0.84 2.31
CA CYS A 17 11.01 0.63 1.83
C CYS A 17 10.82 -0.90 1.69
N SER A 18 10.58 -1.57 2.81
CA SER A 18 10.22 -2.98 2.76
C SER A 18 8.89 -3.10 2.03
N ARG A 19 8.88 -3.94 1.00
CA ARG A 19 7.69 -4.18 0.18
C ARG A 19 6.68 -4.95 1.01
N THR A 20 5.41 -4.56 0.96
CA THR A 20 4.35 -5.19 1.75
C THR A 20 4.21 -6.69 1.47
N SER A 21 4.43 -7.12 0.22
CA SER A 21 4.53 -8.55 -0.14
C SER A 21 5.56 -9.34 0.66
N SER A 22 6.62 -8.72 1.18
CA SER A 22 7.61 -9.43 1.98
C SER A 22 7.05 -9.91 3.32
N TYR A 23 6.01 -9.26 3.84
CA TYR A 23 5.38 -9.56 5.13
C TYR A 23 4.23 -10.55 5.03
N ILE A 24 3.65 -10.71 3.84
CA ILE A 24 2.43 -11.50 3.62
C ILE A 24 2.82 -12.88 3.08
N TYR A 25 2.26 -13.94 3.64
CA TYR A 25 2.44 -15.31 3.11
C TYR A 25 1.21 -15.83 2.39
N GLU A 26 0.03 -15.28 2.65
CA GLU A 26 -1.21 -15.71 2.04
C GLU A 26 -2.20 -14.54 1.92
N ILE A 27 -2.96 -14.51 0.83
CA ILE A 27 -4.08 -13.60 0.64
C ILE A 27 -5.35 -14.43 0.41
N LYS A 28 -6.33 -14.26 1.29
CA LYS A 28 -7.65 -14.90 1.20
C LYS A 28 -8.71 -13.89 0.74
N SER A 29 -9.80 -14.42 0.20
CA SER A 29 -10.97 -13.63 -0.19
C SER A 29 -12.22 -14.48 -0.09
N SER A 30 -13.36 -13.83 0.12
CA SER A 30 -14.69 -14.48 0.11
C SER A 30 -15.10 -14.97 -1.27
N SER A 31 -14.66 -14.28 -2.32
CA SER A 31 -15.00 -14.58 -3.71
C SER A 31 -13.76 -14.94 -4.54
N PRO A 32 -13.91 -15.83 -5.55
CA PRO A 32 -12.83 -16.12 -6.49
C PRO A 32 -12.52 -14.91 -7.36
N THR A 33 -11.26 -14.82 -7.80
CA THR A 33 -10.80 -13.81 -8.76
C THR A 33 -11.54 -13.93 -10.09
N VAL A 34 -11.87 -12.79 -10.71
CA VAL A 34 -12.41 -12.74 -12.08
C VAL A 34 -11.38 -13.28 -13.07
N LYS A 35 -11.81 -14.18 -13.95
CA LYS A 35 -11.01 -14.55 -15.13
C LYS A 35 -11.22 -13.52 -16.22
N SER A 36 -10.15 -12.86 -16.65
CA SER A 36 -10.18 -11.95 -17.79
C SER A 36 -10.51 -12.71 -19.08
N THR A 37 -11.30 -12.09 -19.95
CA THR A 37 -11.52 -12.56 -21.33
C THR A 37 -10.43 -12.07 -22.29
N SER A 38 -9.63 -11.08 -21.88
CA SER A 38 -8.48 -10.58 -22.62
C SER A 38 -7.18 -11.15 -22.04
N PRO A 39 -6.27 -11.70 -22.86
CA PRO A 39 -4.96 -12.16 -22.38
C PRO A 39 -4.08 -11.00 -21.87
N ARG A 40 -4.48 -9.74 -22.08
CA ARG A 40 -3.75 -8.54 -21.62
C ARG A 40 -3.88 -8.29 -20.12
N PHE A 41 -4.86 -8.90 -19.46
CA PHE A 41 -5.16 -8.66 -18.05
C PHE A 41 -5.22 -9.96 -17.27
N SER A 42 -4.64 -9.93 -16.07
CA SER A 42 -4.93 -10.85 -14.98
C SER A 42 -5.39 -10.04 -13.77
N PHE A 43 -6.13 -10.69 -12.87
CA PHE A 43 -6.75 -10.02 -11.71
C PHE A 43 -6.43 -10.71 -10.39
N ASP A 44 -5.26 -11.36 -10.34
CA ASP A 44 -4.84 -12.21 -9.23
C ASP A 44 -4.67 -11.42 -7.93
N LYS A 45 -4.88 -12.09 -6.80
CA LYS A 45 -4.75 -11.49 -5.47
C LYS A 45 -3.35 -10.93 -5.20
N SER A 46 -2.32 -11.49 -5.86
CA SER A 46 -0.95 -11.00 -5.76
C SER A 46 -0.79 -9.56 -6.24
N HIS A 47 -1.70 -9.08 -7.10
CA HIS A 47 -1.72 -7.68 -7.54
C HIS A 47 -2.02 -6.69 -6.42
N LEU A 48 -2.60 -7.15 -5.30
CA LEU A 48 -2.80 -6.28 -4.13
C LEU A 48 -1.50 -5.85 -3.45
N VAL A 49 -0.37 -6.50 -3.75
CA VAL A 49 0.89 -6.33 -3.01
C VAL A 49 2.12 -6.38 -3.91
N ASP A 50 1.93 -6.23 -5.23
CA ASP A 50 3.00 -6.32 -6.23
C ASP A 50 3.74 -4.99 -6.40
N GLY A 51 3.17 -3.90 -5.86
CA GLY A 51 3.71 -2.54 -5.94
C GLY A 51 3.40 -1.82 -7.24
N ASP A 52 2.53 -2.36 -8.10
CA ASP A 52 2.11 -1.75 -9.36
C ASP A 52 0.62 -1.35 -9.33
N THR A 53 0.37 -0.07 -9.13
CA THR A 53 -0.99 0.52 -9.17
C THR A 53 -1.73 0.34 -10.51
N LYS A 54 -1.03 -0.09 -11.57
CA LYS A 54 -1.61 -0.39 -12.88
C LYS A 54 -2.03 -1.84 -13.03
N THR A 55 -1.86 -2.68 -12.02
CA THR A 55 -2.54 -3.98 -11.91
C THR A 55 -3.72 -3.84 -10.93
N SER A 56 -4.55 -4.87 -10.82
CA SER A 56 -5.60 -4.90 -9.79
C SER A 56 -5.97 -6.33 -9.46
N TRP A 57 -6.44 -6.55 -8.24
CA TRP A 57 -7.27 -7.69 -7.90
C TRP A 57 -8.73 -7.36 -8.22
N GLN A 58 -9.45 -8.32 -8.80
CA GLN A 58 -10.86 -8.16 -9.12
C GLN A 58 -11.71 -9.36 -8.75
N ILE A 59 -12.92 -9.07 -8.29
CA ILE A 59 -14.00 -10.04 -8.06
C ILE A 59 -15.28 -9.58 -8.76
N ARG A 60 -16.11 -10.54 -9.16
CA ARG A 60 -17.42 -10.28 -9.77
C ARG A 60 -18.51 -10.84 -8.88
N THR A 61 -19.37 -9.97 -8.36
CA THR A 61 -20.53 -10.38 -7.56
C THR A 61 -21.77 -9.57 -7.93
N ALA A 62 -22.95 -10.11 -7.64
CA ALA A 62 -24.22 -9.46 -7.94
C ALA A 62 -24.35 -8.07 -7.28
N LYS A 63 -23.63 -7.83 -6.17
CA LYS A 63 -23.62 -6.56 -5.43
C LYS A 63 -22.36 -5.72 -5.68
N GLY A 64 -21.61 -6.00 -6.75
CA GLY A 64 -20.40 -5.25 -7.11
C GLY A 64 -19.29 -5.29 -6.05
N GLY A 65 -19.27 -6.34 -5.21
CA GLY A 65 -18.33 -6.51 -4.11
C GLY A 65 -18.84 -6.13 -2.72
N VAL A 66 -20.03 -5.53 -2.57
CA VAL A 66 -20.56 -5.22 -1.23
C VAL A 66 -20.84 -6.49 -0.43
N GLY A 67 -20.29 -6.55 0.79
CA GLY A 67 -20.35 -7.70 1.69
C GLY A 67 -19.18 -8.68 1.52
N GLU A 68 -18.40 -8.54 0.46
CA GLU A 68 -17.20 -9.35 0.22
C GLU A 68 -16.06 -8.89 1.14
N TRP A 69 -15.04 -9.73 1.27
CA TRP A 69 -13.86 -9.42 2.05
C TRP A 69 -12.60 -10.01 1.43
N LEU A 70 -11.47 -9.41 1.81
CA LEU A 70 -10.14 -9.96 1.61
C LEU A 70 -9.40 -9.97 2.94
N GLU A 71 -8.42 -10.86 3.06
CA GLU A 71 -7.64 -11.03 4.28
C GLU A 71 -6.17 -11.27 3.94
N LEU A 72 -5.29 -10.50 4.56
CA LEU A 72 -3.85 -10.59 4.42
C LEU A 72 -3.30 -11.34 5.63
N LYS A 73 -2.68 -12.50 5.43
CA LYS A 73 -2.03 -13.26 6.50
C LYS A 73 -0.53 -12.96 6.56
N LEU A 74 -0.07 -12.55 7.73
CA LEU A 74 1.29 -12.05 7.98
C LEU A 74 2.22 -13.18 8.43
N LYS A 75 3.48 -13.11 7.99
CA LYS A 75 4.52 -14.11 8.32
C LYS A 75 4.92 -14.11 9.79
N GLU A 76 4.79 -12.95 10.43
CA GLU A 76 5.16 -12.69 11.81
C GLU A 76 4.18 -11.67 12.43
N PRO A 77 4.04 -11.63 13.76
CA PRO A 77 3.22 -10.62 14.42
C PRO A 77 3.75 -9.21 14.13
N MET A 78 2.88 -8.29 13.74
CA MET A 78 3.27 -6.93 13.36
C MET A 78 2.46 -5.85 14.08
N ASP A 79 3.14 -4.76 14.44
CA ASP A 79 2.49 -3.52 14.83
C ASP A 79 2.26 -2.68 13.56
N ILE A 80 0.99 -2.39 13.25
CA ILE A 80 0.57 -1.65 12.05
C ILE A 80 -0.07 -0.34 12.48
N SER A 81 0.46 0.75 11.94
CA SER A 81 0.00 2.12 12.21
C SER A 81 -0.87 2.69 11.08
N GLU A 82 -0.75 2.14 9.88
CA GLU A 82 -1.47 2.64 8.72
C GLU A 82 -1.63 1.56 7.66
N ILE A 83 -2.74 1.64 6.94
CA ILE A 83 -2.98 0.89 5.72
C ILE A 83 -3.17 1.89 4.59
N VAL A 84 -2.37 1.75 3.53
CA VAL A 84 -2.47 2.57 2.34
C VAL A 84 -3.14 1.77 1.24
N ILE A 85 -4.17 2.34 0.62
CA ILE A 85 -4.90 1.70 -0.47
C ILE A 85 -4.77 2.55 -1.73
N SER A 86 -4.31 1.92 -2.83
CA SER A 86 -4.50 2.44 -4.18
C SER A 86 -5.80 1.85 -4.71
N ASN A 87 -6.86 2.65 -4.69
CA ASN A 87 -8.21 2.17 -5.00
C ASN A 87 -8.40 1.95 -6.51
N GLY A 88 -9.32 1.05 -6.87
CA GLY A 88 -9.72 0.79 -8.26
C GLY A 88 -8.62 0.23 -9.16
N PHE A 89 -8.94 0.07 -10.45
CA PHE A 89 -7.97 -0.34 -11.46
C PHE A 89 -7.39 0.89 -12.16
N GLN A 90 -6.22 1.38 -11.74
CA GLN A 90 -5.76 2.72 -12.13
C GLN A 90 -5.15 2.82 -13.53
N LEU A 91 -5.13 1.72 -14.28
CA LEU A 91 -4.63 1.69 -15.65
C LEU A 91 -5.56 2.48 -16.59
N LYS A 92 -4.96 3.37 -17.39
CA LYS A 92 -5.61 3.95 -18.57
C LYS A 92 -5.23 3.13 -19.80
N ASP A 93 -6.15 2.31 -20.25
CA ASP A 93 -5.98 1.41 -21.38
C ASP A 93 -6.27 2.12 -22.72
N PRO A 94 -5.49 1.88 -23.80
CA PRO A 94 -5.75 2.50 -25.10
C PRO A 94 -7.07 2.09 -25.77
N GLU A 95 -7.55 0.86 -25.50
CA GLU A 95 -8.77 0.32 -26.13
C GLU A 95 -10.00 0.65 -25.29
N PHE A 96 -9.91 0.44 -23.97
CA PHE A 96 -11.05 0.59 -23.08
C PHE A 96 -11.14 1.97 -22.42
N GLY A 97 -10.05 2.74 -22.39
CA GLY A 97 -9.99 4.03 -21.72
C GLY A 97 -9.63 3.89 -20.23
N ASP A 98 -10.20 4.75 -19.40
CA ASP A 98 -9.82 4.83 -17.98
C ASP A 98 -10.50 3.75 -17.13
N LEU A 99 -9.78 2.65 -16.86
CA LEU A 99 -10.35 1.48 -16.19
C LEU A 99 -10.80 1.74 -14.75
N TYR A 100 -10.33 2.84 -14.14
CA TYR A 100 -10.68 3.22 -12.77
C TYR A 100 -12.17 3.56 -12.64
N PHE A 101 -12.73 4.25 -13.63
CA PHE A 101 -14.15 4.62 -13.63
C PHE A 101 -15.04 3.54 -14.26
N LEU A 102 -14.46 2.68 -15.09
CA LEU A 102 -15.20 1.59 -15.72
C LEU A 102 -15.56 0.45 -14.75
N ASN A 103 -14.70 0.20 -13.77
CA ASN A 103 -14.90 -0.82 -12.73
C ASN A 103 -15.48 -0.22 -11.46
N SER A 104 -16.16 -1.05 -10.67
CA SER A 104 -16.51 -0.68 -9.30
C SER A 104 -15.26 -0.60 -8.42
N ARG A 105 -15.30 0.26 -7.41
CA ARG A 105 -14.16 0.53 -6.51
C ARG A 105 -14.65 0.87 -5.11
N LEU A 106 -13.76 0.80 -4.13
CA LEU A 106 -14.13 0.93 -2.72
C LEU A 106 -14.68 2.32 -2.41
N ARG A 107 -15.80 2.39 -1.67
CA ARG A 107 -16.33 3.63 -1.08
C ARG A 107 -16.31 3.59 0.43
N LYS A 108 -16.62 2.44 1.03
CA LYS A 108 -16.55 2.24 2.48
C LYS A 108 -16.03 0.85 2.78
N VAL A 109 -15.12 0.75 3.74
CA VAL A 109 -14.56 -0.51 4.22
C VAL A 109 -14.58 -0.57 5.74
N SER A 110 -14.58 -1.79 6.27
CA SER A 110 -14.29 -2.07 7.67
C SER A 110 -13.03 -2.89 7.73
N ILE A 111 -12.03 -2.45 8.47
CA ILE A 111 -10.72 -3.09 8.57
C ILE A 111 -10.53 -3.60 9.99
N CYS A 112 -10.26 -4.89 10.12
CA CYS A 112 -10.01 -5.54 11.40
C CYS A 112 -8.59 -6.11 11.48
N GLY A 113 -7.93 -5.95 12.63
CA GLY A 113 -6.75 -6.74 12.99
C GLY A 113 -7.14 -7.94 13.86
N ASP A 114 -6.76 -9.15 13.46
CA ASP A 114 -7.10 -10.43 14.10
C ASP A 114 -8.60 -10.57 14.43
N ASP A 115 -9.49 -10.06 13.58
CA ASP A 115 -10.96 -9.98 13.78
C ASP A 115 -11.43 -9.31 15.10
N THR A 116 -10.54 -8.69 15.90
CA THR A 116 -10.89 -8.13 17.22
C THR A 116 -10.90 -6.61 17.27
N LYS A 117 -10.06 -5.94 16.47
CA LYS A 117 -9.96 -4.48 16.44
C LYS A 117 -10.38 -3.95 15.09
N CYS A 118 -11.64 -3.54 14.96
CA CYS A 118 -12.20 -3.07 13.70
C CYS A 118 -12.36 -1.55 13.66
N ALA A 119 -12.12 -0.95 12.50
CA ALA A 119 -12.41 0.46 12.21
C ALA A 119 -13.06 0.60 10.83
N ASP A 120 -14.06 1.46 10.75
CA ASP A 120 -14.74 1.80 9.50
C ASP A 120 -14.10 3.03 8.85
N PHE A 121 -13.87 2.97 7.55
CA PHE A 121 -13.29 4.06 6.77
C PHE A 121 -14.13 4.37 5.54
N ASN A 122 -14.33 5.66 5.29
CA ASN A 122 -14.80 6.15 4.00
C ASN A 122 -13.59 6.37 3.08
N ILE A 123 -13.74 5.93 1.84
CA ILE A 123 -12.72 5.99 0.80
C ILE A 123 -13.13 7.09 -0.18
N ILE A 124 -12.29 8.10 -0.31
CA ILE A 124 -12.51 9.20 -1.25
C ILE A 124 -12.34 8.65 -2.67
N ASP A 125 -13.17 9.13 -3.60
CA ASP A 125 -13.12 8.75 -5.00
C ASP A 125 -11.94 9.44 -5.73
N THR A 126 -10.73 8.95 -5.48
CA THR A 126 -9.47 9.46 -6.06
C THR A 126 -8.53 8.33 -6.47
N LYS A 127 -7.68 8.62 -7.45
CA LYS A 127 -6.57 7.75 -7.85
C LYS A 127 -5.35 7.88 -6.94
N GLU A 128 -5.30 8.93 -6.13
CA GLU A 128 -4.24 9.10 -5.13
C GLU A 128 -4.28 7.98 -4.08
N ASN A 129 -3.15 7.76 -3.41
CA ASN A 129 -3.08 6.82 -2.31
C ASN A 129 -3.92 7.30 -1.13
N ILE A 130 -4.69 6.39 -0.56
CA ILE A 130 -5.58 6.69 0.57
C ILE A 130 -4.95 6.09 1.82
N HIS A 131 -4.65 6.97 2.77
CA HIS A 131 -3.95 6.64 4.01
C HIS A 131 -4.96 6.44 5.13
N LEU A 132 -5.07 5.22 5.66
CA LEU A 132 -6.04 4.83 6.69
C LEU A 132 -5.29 4.54 7.98
N ALA A 133 -5.36 5.46 8.93
CA ALA A 133 -4.73 5.31 10.23
C ALA A 133 -5.39 4.19 11.04
N VAL A 134 -4.58 3.24 11.52
CA VAL A 134 -4.99 2.14 12.40
C VAL A 134 -4.03 2.07 13.58
N ASN A 135 -4.39 1.34 14.63
CA ASN A 135 -3.50 1.08 15.76
C ASN A 135 -3.56 -0.39 16.15
N PHE A 136 -3.04 -1.23 15.25
CA PHE A 136 -3.02 -2.67 15.43
C PHE A 136 -1.69 -3.08 16.03
N LYS A 137 -1.75 -3.90 17.07
CA LYS A 137 -0.60 -4.33 17.86
C LYS A 137 -0.48 -5.83 17.75
N LYS A 138 0.70 -6.31 17.34
CA LYS A 138 1.06 -7.73 17.23
C LYS A 138 0.04 -8.57 16.47
N VAL A 139 -0.54 -8.00 15.41
CA VAL A 139 -1.53 -8.71 14.60
C VAL A 139 -0.87 -9.69 13.65
N MET A 140 -1.55 -10.79 13.38
CA MET A 140 -1.17 -11.84 12.43
C MET A 140 -2.01 -11.79 11.16
N ASP A 141 -3.17 -11.13 11.20
CA ASP A 141 -3.96 -10.88 10.01
C ASP A 141 -4.64 -9.51 9.98
N ILE A 142 -4.86 -9.06 8.75
CA ILE A 142 -5.62 -7.86 8.44
C ILE A 142 -6.76 -8.25 7.51
N LYS A 143 -8.00 -8.05 7.95
CA LYS A 143 -9.19 -8.33 7.17
C LYS A 143 -9.87 -7.03 6.77
N ILE A 144 -10.18 -6.91 5.48
CA ILE A 144 -10.86 -5.76 4.90
C ILE A 144 -12.21 -6.23 4.36
N VAL A 145 -13.29 -5.76 4.97
CA VAL A 145 -14.66 -6.03 4.57
C VAL A 145 -15.19 -4.85 3.77
N ILE A 146 -15.70 -5.12 2.57
CA ILE A 146 -16.26 -4.11 1.67
C ILE A 146 -17.68 -3.79 2.13
N LYS A 147 -17.90 -2.55 2.58
CA LYS A 147 -19.19 -2.09 3.11
C LYS A 147 -19.99 -1.30 2.07
N ASP A 148 -19.31 -0.60 1.17
CA ASP A 148 -19.93 0.16 0.09
C ASP A 148 -18.93 0.41 -1.06
N ILE A 149 -19.46 0.71 -2.24
CA ILE A 149 -18.68 0.90 -3.48
C ILE A 149 -19.10 2.16 -4.25
N TYR A 150 -18.18 2.68 -5.04
CA TYR A 150 -18.54 3.49 -6.21
C TYR A 150 -18.79 2.54 -7.37
N THR A 151 -19.97 2.60 -7.96
CA THR A 151 -20.35 1.72 -9.06
C THR A 151 -19.61 2.10 -10.34
N GLY A 152 -19.02 1.10 -11.02
CA GLY A 152 -18.37 1.27 -12.32
C GLY A 152 -19.37 1.55 -13.44
N SER A 153 -18.95 2.34 -14.44
CA SER A 153 -19.82 2.72 -15.56
C SER A 153 -19.99 1.64 -16.63
N ARG A 154 -19.08 0.65 -16.70
CA ARG A 154 -19.13 -0.44 -17.69
C ARG A 154 -19.22 -1.81 -17.04
N TRP A 155 -18.50 -2.04 -15.95
CA TRP A 155 -18.49 -3.30 -15.21
C TRP A 155 -18.91 -3.07 -13.76
N PRO A 156 -20.19 -2.74 -13.52
CA PRO A 156 -20.69 -2.39 -12.18
C PRO A 156 -20.61 -3.55 -11.17
N GLN A 157 -20.53 -4.78 -11.66
CA GLN A 157 -20.41 -5.99 -10.84
C GLN A 157 -18.96 -6.36 -10.53
N ASP A 158 -17.98 -5.71 -11.17
CA ASP A 158 -16.56 -6.03 -11.04
C ASP A 158 -15.93 -5.02 -10.09
N LEU A 159 -15.67 -5.46 -8.86
CA LEU A 159 -14.91 -4.66 -7.90
C LEU A 159 -13.43 -4.78 -8.21
N ALA A 160 -12.75 -3.65 -8.38
CA ALA A 160 -11.31 -3.57 -8.51
C ALA A 160 -10.66 -2.90 -7.29
N VAL A 161 -9.56 -3.49 -6.84
CA VAL A 161 -8.65 -2.91 -5.85
C VAL A 161 -7.24 -3.03 -6.41
N GLY A 162 -6.53 -1.92 -6.49
CA GLY A 162 -5.18 -1.85 -7.05
C GLY A 162 -4.17 -2.47 -6.09
N GLU A 163 -3.76 -1.70 -5.08
CA GLU A 163 -2.67 -2.06 -4.17
C GLU A 163 -3.08 -1.81 -2.70
N ILE A 164 -2.54 -2.62 -1.80
CA ILE A 164 -2.62 -2.47 -0.35
C ILE A 164 -1.20 -2.50 0.23
N LYS A 165 -0.82 -1.43 0.91
CA LYS A 165 0.44 -1.33 1.63
C LYS A 165 0.21 -1.24 3.13
N LEU A 166 0.95 -2.05 3.87
CA LEU A 166 0.98 -2.03 5.33
C LEU A 166 2.14 -1.18 5.83
N VAL A 167 1.87 -0.22 6.72
CA VAL A 167 2.89 0.63 7.34
C VAL A 167 3.12 0.17 8.78
N LYS A 168 4.30 -0.38 9.03
CA LYS A 168 4.75 -0.75 10.37
C LYS A 168 4.79 0.49 11.28
N GLU A 169 4.36 0.32 12.52
CA GLU A 169 4.63 1.32 13.55
C GLU A 169 6.13 1.36 13.83
N LYS A 170 6.72 2.56 13.83
CA LYS A 170 8.13 2.73 14.17
C LYS A 170 8.29 2.71 15.68
N SER A 171 9.25 1.94 16.17
CA SER A 171 9.60 1.99 17.58
C SER A 171 10.29 3.33 17.92
N VAL A 172 10.16 3.77 19.18
CA VAL A 172 10.87 4.96 19.67
C VAL A 172 12.39 4.85 19.47
N VAL A 173 12.93 3.63 19.58
CA VAL A 173 14.35 3.35 19.34
C VAL A 173 14.72 3.57 17.87
N GLU A 174 13.92 3.09 16.93
CA GLU A 174 14.14 3.33 15.50
C GLU A 174 14.06 4.83 15.15
N ILE A 175 13.13 5.55 15.78
CA ILE A 175 13.02 7.00 15.63
C ILE A 175 14.29 7.68 16.15
N LEU A 176 14.74 7.33 17.35
CA LEU A 176 15.97 7.87 17.95
C LEU A 176 17.20 7.57 17.11
N LEU A 177 17.36 6.33 16.64
CA LEU A 177 18.47 5.94 15.75
C LEU A 177 18.45 6.74 14.45
N SER A 178 17.25 6.97 13.87
CA SER A 178 17.09 7.79 12.66
C SER A 178 17.53 9.23 12.91
N VAL A 179 17.12 9.83 14.04
CA VAL A 179 17.51 11.19 14.43
C VAL A 179 19.03 11.28 14.66
N LEU A 180 19.62 10.32 15.37
CA LEU A 180 21.06 10.28 15.63
C LEU A 180 21.88 10.14 14.33
N ALA A 181 21.41 9.31 13.38
CA ALA A 181 22.06 9.17 12.08
C ALA A 181 22.04 10.48 11.28
N ILE A 182 20.90 11.18 11.26
CA ILE A 182 20.78 12.49 10.61
C ILE A 182 21.68 13.52 11.27
N ALA A 183 21.71 13.58 12.62
CA ALA A 183 22.56 14.49 13.37
C ALA A 183 24.06 14.24 13.09
N GLY A 184 24.47 12.97 13.01
CA GLY A 184 25.84 12.58 12.65
C GLY A 184 26.23 13.03 11.24
N VAL A 185 25.33 12.87 10.26
CA VAL A 185 25.53 13.35 8.89
C VAL A 185 25.71 14.87 8.83
N LEU A 186 24.85 15.61 9.54
CA LEU A 186 24.93 17.07 9.61
C LEU A 186 26.23 17.54 10.27
N ALA A 187 26.63 16.92 11.38
CA ALA A 187 27.89 17.23 12.06
C ALA A 187 29.10 16.97 11.16
N GLY A 188 29.10 15.85 10.43
CA GLY A 188 30.13 15.52 9.44
C GLY A 188 30.24 16.54 8.32
N LEU A 189 29.10 17.00 7.78
CA LEU A 189 29.04 18.08 6.76
C LEU A 189 29.63 19.39 7.27
N VAL A 190 29.26 19.81 8.49
CA VAL A 190 29.80 21.04 9.10
C VAL A 190 31.32 20.95 9.27
N PHE A 191 31.82 19.82 9.76
CA PHE A 191 33.26 19.60 9.93
C PHE A 191 34.01 19.63 8.59
N PHE A 192 33.42 19.05 7.54
CA PHE A 192 33.98 19.06 6.19
C PHE A 192 34.03 20.47 5.59
N ILE A 193 32.96 21.26 5.69
CA ILE A 193 32.91 22.64 5.21
C ILE A 193 33.97 23.47 5.93
N LYS A 194 34.08 23.35 7.25
CA LYS A 194 35.06 24.08 8.06
C LYS A 194 36.51 23.71 7.69
N SER A 195 36.77 22.44 7.40
CA SER A 195 38.09 21.96 6.94
C SER A 195 38.45 22.49 5.55
N TYR A 196 37.46 22.56 4.65
CA TYR A 196 37.64 23.07 3.29
C TYR A 196 37.92 24.58 3.27
N MET A 197 37.18 25.37 4.05
CA MET A 197 37.39 26.82 4.16
C MET A 197 38.75 27.21 4.76
N LYS A 198 39.37 26.33 5.54
CA LYS A 198 40.69 26.59 6.17
C LYS A 198 41.88 26.31 5.23
N LYS A 199 41.63 25.72 4.05
CA LYS A 199 42.65 25.38 3.03
C LYS A 199 42.63 26.31 1.81
N SER A 200 41.69 27.26 1.75
CA SER A 200 41.65 28.38 0.79
C SER A 200 42.22 29.63 1.43
#